data_AF-A0A435X2F3-F1
#
_entry.id   AF-A0A435X2F3-F1
#
_cell.length_a   1.000
_cell.length_b   1.000
_cell.length_c   1.000
_cell.angle_alpha   90.00
_cell.angle_beta   90.00
_cell.angle_gamma   90.00
#
_symmetry.space_group_name_H-M   'P 1'
#
loop_
_entity.id
_entity.type
_entity.pdbx_description
1 polymer ?
#
loop_
_entity_poly.entity_id
_entity_poly.type
_entity_poly.pdbx_seq_one_letter_code
_entity_poly.pdbx_strand_id
1 'polypeptide(L)'
;MALVPVAEALERLLEGAAPLAGESVPLFEAVDRVLAEPVIALRTQPPFNASAMDGYAARAADVASVPSRLSVIGMAPAGRGFDGVV
;
A
#
# COMPACT_ATOMS: atom_id res chain seq x y z
N MET A 1 -52.83 15.32 12.01
CA MET A 1 -51.49 15.57 11.43
C MET A 1 -50.98 14.25 10.90
N ALA A 2 -50.64 14.16 9.61
CA ALA A 2 -49.96 12.98 9.09
C ALA A 2 -48.47 13.06 9.44
N LEU A 3 -47.87 11.93 9.80
CA LEU A 3 -46.42 11.84 10.01
C LEU A 3 -45.71 11.96 8.66
N VAL A 4 -44.57 12.66 8.66
CA VAL A 4 -43.70 12.77 7.49
C VAL A 4 -43.04 11.41 7.23
N PRO A 5 -42.98 10.91 5.98
CA PRO A 5 -42.21 9.72 5.64
C PRO A 5 -40.75 9.83 6.10
N VAL A 6 -40.16 8.73 6.55
CA VAL A 6 -38.79 8.71 7.10
C VAL A 6 -37.75 9.29 6.13
N ALA A 7 -37.89 9.01 4.83
CA ALA A 7 -36.98 9.52 3.81
C ALA A 7 -37.03 11.06 3.71
N GLU A 8 -38.23 11.64 3.73
CA GLU A 8 -38.42 13.10 3.68
C GLU A 8 -37.94 13.76 4.98
N ALA A 9 -38.12 13.11 6.14
CA ALA A 9 -37.57 13.60 7.40
C ALA A 9 -36.03 13.58 7.40
N LEU A 10 -35.41 12.53 6.86
CA LEU A 10 -33.96 12.42 6.77
C LEU A 10 -33.38 13.48 5.82
N GLU A 11 -34.00 13.69 4.66
CA GLU A 11 -33.58 14.72 3.70
C GLU A 11 -33.58 16.11 4.34
N ARG A 12 -34.67 16.47 5.02
CA ARG A 12 -34.78 17.76 5.75
C ARG A 12 -33.73 17.91 6.86
N LEU A 13 -33.38 16.82 7.55
CA LEU A 13 -32.34 16.86 8.59
C LEU A 13 -30.94 17.08 7.99
N LEU A 14 -30.67 16.51 6.82
CA LEU A 14 -29.38 16.61 6.16
C LEU A 14 -29.21 17.90 5.34
N GLU A 15 -30.31 18.55 4.91
CA GLU A 15 -30.30 19.76 4.09
C GLU A 15 -29.47 20.91 4.70
N GLY A 16 -29.49 21.05 6.03
CA GLY A 16 -28.71 22.06 6.75
C GLY A 16 -27.32 21.62 7.22
N ALA A 17 -26.96 20.35 7.01
CA ALA A 17 -25.70 19.79 7.50
C ALA A 17 -24.57 20.05 6.49
N ALA A 18 -23.50 20.68 6.95
CA ALA A 18 -22.27 20.85 6.19
C ALA A 18 -21.13 20.06 6.85
N PRO A 19 -20.20 19.47 6.07
CA PRO A 19 -18.98 18.90 6.62
C PRO A 19 -18.18 19.95 7.40
N LEU A 20 -17.60 19.55 8.52
CA LEU A 20 -16.67 20.41 9.27
C LEU A 20 -15.33 20.49 8.56
N ALA A 21 -14.56 21.55 8.85
CA ALA A 21 -13.19 21.65 8.40
C ALA A 21 -12.35 20.49 8.96
N GLY A 22 -11.45 19.96 8.13
CA GLY A 22 -10.49 18.94 8.57
C GLY A 22 -9.41 19.54 9.49
N GLU A 23 -8.79 18.67 10.26
CA GLU A 23 -7.61 18.98 11.06
C GLU A 23 -6.53 17.92 10.85
N SER A 24 -5.27 18.30 11.06
CA SER A 24 -4.16 17.36 11.07
C SER A 24 -3.96 16.82 12.47
N VAL A 25 -4.08 15.51 12.62
CA VAL A 25 -3.88 14.80 13.89
C VAL A 25 -2.75 13.78 13.77
N PRO A 26 -2.07 13.42 14.86
CA PRO A 26 -1.15 12.30 14.86
C PRO A 26 -1.84 10.99 14.48
N LEU A 27 -1.13 10.08 13.79
CA LEU A 27 -1.70 8.81 13.32
C LEU A 27 -2.30 7.96 14.44
N PHE A 28 -1.72 7.99 15.64
CA PHE A 28 -2.21 7.23 16.79
C PHE A 28 -3.53 7.77 17.37
N GLU A 29 -3.93 9.00 17.00
CA GLU A 29 -5.21 9.62 17.38
C GLU A 29 -6.22 9.59 16.24
N ALA A 30 -5.85 9.02 15.09
CA ALA A 30 -6.68 9.00 13.89
C ALA A 30 -7.72 7.85 13.88
N VAL A 31 -7.65 6.92 14.84
CA VAL A 31 -8.61 5.82 14.97
C VAL A 31 -10.03 6.38 15.16
N ASP A 32 -11.00 5.80 14.46
CA ASP A 32 -12.42 6.21 14.44
C ASP A 32 -12.70 7.63 13.89
N ARG A 33 -11.69 8.29 13.29
CA ARG A 33 -11.86 9.56 12.57
C ARG A 33 -12.21 9.30 11.10
N VAL A 34 -12.76 10.32 10.44
CA VAL A 34 -13.05 10.32 9.00
C VAL A 34 -11.98 11.14 8.28
N LEU A 35 -11.45 10.60 7.17
CA LEU A 35 -10.51 11.33 6.32
C LEU A 35 -11.18 12.57 5.72
N ALA A 36 -10.56 13.74 5.89
CA ALA A 36 -11.01 14.98 5.28
C ALA A 36 -10.73 15.03 3.77
N GLU A 37 -9.69 14.33 3.31
CA GLU A 37 -9.28 14.24 1.92
C GLU A 37 -8.62 12.88 1.61
N PRO A 38 -8.49 12.48 0.33
CA PRO A 38 -7.81 11.24 -0.05
C PRO A 38 -6.34 11.19 0.39
N VAL A 39 -5.90 10.04 0.90
CA VAL A 39 -4.48 9.80 1.21
C VAL A 39 -3.80 9.14 0.01
N ILE A 40 -2.86 9.83 -0.61
CA ILE A 40 -2.16 9.38 -1.82
C ILE A 40 -0.77 8.87 -1.46
N ALA A 41 -0.39 7.71 -2.00
CA ALA A 41 0.94 7.14 -1.80
C ALA A 41 2.01 8.02 -2.46
N LEU A 42 3.03 8.40 -1.68
CA LEU A 42 4.13 9.24 -2.15
C LEU A 42 5.31 8.43 -2.72
N ARG A 43 5.29 7.10 -2.57
CA ARG A 43 6.38 6.20 -2.96
C ARG A 43 5.82 4.85 -3.42
N THR A 44 6.54 4.21 -4.34
CA THR A 44 6.34 2.80 -4.66
C THR A 44 6.83 1.94 -3.49
N GLN A 45 6.05 0.94 -3.11
CA GLN A 45 6.41 0.00 -2.05
C GLN A 45 6.21 -1.44 -2.57
N PRO A 46 7.28 -2.25 -2.67
CA PRO A 46 8.68 -1.91 -2.39
C PRO A 46 9.28 -0.93 -3.40
N PRO A 47 10.28 -0.12 -3.03
CA PRO A 47 10.91 0.85 -3.93
C PRO A 47 11.92 0.23 -4.92
N PHE A 48 12.11 -1.09 -4.89
CA PHE A 48 13.00 -1.86 -5.76
C PHE A 48 12.51 -3.30 -5.89
N ASN A 49 13.06 -4.04 -6.87
CA ASN A 49 12.81 -5.48 -7.02
C ASN A 49 13.48 -6.26 -5.88
N ALA A 50 12.68 -6.79 -4.95
CA ALA A 50 13.16 -7.58 -3.82
C ALA A 50 12.86 -9.07 -4.03
N SER A 51 13.71 -9.95 -3.47
CA SER A 51 13.39 -11.37 -3.41
C SER A 51 12.21 -11.58 -2.46
N ALA A 52 11.23 -12.38 -2.88
CA ALA A 52 10.07 -12.73 -2.05
C ALA A 52 10.40 -13.81 -0.99
N MET A 53 11.49 -14.55 -1.21
CA MET A 53 11.90 -15.67 -0.36
C MET A 53 13.43 -15.75 -0.31
N ASP A 54 13.94 -16.56 0.62
CA ASP A 54 15.33 -17.00 0.56
C ASP A 54 15.54 -17.96 -0.62
N GLY A 55 16.65 -17.78 -1.33
CA GLY A 55 16.96 -18.57 -2.53
C GLY A 55 18.17 -18.05 -3.28
N TYR A 56 18.28 -18.44 -4.55
CA TYR A 56 19.36 -18.00 -5.44
C TYR A 56 18.79 -17.17 -6.58
N ALA A 57 19.29 -15.94 -6.73
CA ALA A 57 19.04 -15.14 -7.93
C ALA A 57 19.88 -15.69 -9.09
N ALA A 58 19.24 -15.96 -10.23
CA ALA A 58 19.89 -16.41 -11.45
C ALA A 58 19.23 -15.75 -12.66
N ARG A 59 19.95 -15.64 -13.78
CA ARG A 59 19.35 -15.26 -15.05
C ARG A 59 18.42 -16.38 -15.51
N ALA A 60 17.19 -16.05 -15.90
CA ALA A 60 16.23 -17.05 -16.38
C ALA A 60 16.77 -17.87 -17.57
N ALA A 61 17.58 -17.26 -18.44
CA ALA A 61 18.21 -17.93 -19.58
C ALA A 61 19.20 -19.04 -19.16
N ASP A 62 19.93 -18.85 -18.06
CA ASP A 62 20.95 -19.80 -17.59
C ASP A 62 20.33 -21.05 -16.94
N VAL A 63 19.01 -21.04 -16.71
CA VAL A 63 18.23 -22.15 -16.14
C VAL A 63 17.09 -22.59 -17.06
N ALA A 64 17.11 -22.18 -18.33
CA ALA A 64 16.07 -22.51 -19.30
C ALA A 64 16.02 -24.02 -19.64
N SER A 65 17.15 -24.72 -19.49
CA SER A 65 17.24 -26.18 -19.59
C SER A 65 17.83 -26.74 -18.30
N VAL A 66 17.26 -27.84 -17.81
CA VAL A 66 17.66 -28.46 -16.54
C VAL A 66 18.11 -29.92 -16.77
N PRO A 67 19.11 -30.42 -16.01
CA PRO A 67 19.78 -29.74 -14.90
C PRO A 67 20.81 -28.68 -15.35
N SER A 68 20.87 -27.58 -14.60
CA SER A 68 21.88 -26.53 -14.76
C SER A 68 22.75 -26.43 -13.51
N ARG A 69 24.05 -26.20 -13.70
CA ARG A 69 25.02 -26.03 -12.60
C ARG A 69 25.59 -24.62 -12.67
N LEU A 70 25.31 -23.83 -11.63
CA LEU A 70 25.75 -22.44 -11.51
C LEU A 70 26.73 -22.28 -10.34
N SER A 71 27.56 -21.24 -10.41
CA SER A 71 28.44 -20.85 -9.30
C SER A 71 27.82 -19.68 -8.54
N VAL A 72 27.86 -19.75 -7.21
CA VAL A 72 27.43 -18.63 -6.36
C VAL A 72 28.52 -17.58 -6.37
N ILE A 73 28.21 -16.39 -6.90
CA ILE A 73 29.16 -15.28 -7.08
C ILE A 73 29.03 -14.18 -6.02
N GLY A 74 28.02 -14.26 -5.15
CA GLY A 74 27.76 -13.25 -4.13
C GLY A 74 26.46 -13.48 -3.36
N MET A 75 26.09 -12.49 -2.55
CA MET A 75 24.87 -12.49 -1.74
C MET A 75 24.27 -11.08 -1.66
N ALA A 76 22.95 -10.99 -1.52
CA ALA A 76 22.20 -9.75 -1.36
C ALA A 76 21.29 -9.86 -0.11
N PRO A 77 21.81 -9.62 1.11
CA PRO A 77 20.99 -9.68 2.33
C PRO A 77 20.06 -8.47 2.44
N ALA A 78 19.10 -8.53 3.36
CA ALA A 78 18.21 -7.40 3.63
C ALA A 78 19.01 -6.11 3.91
N GLY A 79 18.63 -5.02 3.24
CA GLY A 79 19.30 -3.72 3.36
C GLY A 79 20.60 -3.55 2.56
N ARG A 80 21.10 -4.59 1.89
CA ARG A 80 22.32 -4.50 1.07
C ARG A 80 22.21 -5.30 -0.23
N GLY A 81 22.28 -4.59 -1.36
CA GLY A 81 22.33 -5.21 -2.68
C GLY A 81 23.66 -5.91 -2.96
N PHE A 82 23.67 -6.74 -4.01
CA PHE A 82 24.89 -7.27 -4.59
C PHE A 82 25.41 -6.29 -5.64
N ASP A 83 26.64 -5.79 -5.47
CA ASP A 83 27.23 -4.76 -6.35
C ASP A 83 27.82 -5.32 -7.66
N GLY A 84 27.80 -6.64 -7.83
CA GLY A 84 28.30 -7.31 -9.03
C GLY A 84 27.24 -7.45 -10.13
N VAL A 85 27.63 -8.10 -11.23
CA VAL A 85 26.73 -8.39 -12.34
C VAL A 85 26.33 -9.86 -12.28
N VAL A 86 25.02 -10.12 -12.26
CA VAL A 86 24.43 -11.46 -12.40
C VAL A 86 24.34 -11.79 -13.86
#